data_AF-U5W7X7-F1
#
_entry.id   AF-U5W7X7-F1
#
_cell.length_a   1.000
_cell.length_b   1.000
_cell.length_c   1.000
_cell.angle_alpha   90.00
_cell.angle_beta   90.00
_cell.angle_gamma   90.00
#
_symmetry.space_group_name_H-M   'P 1'
#
loop_
_entity.id
_entity.type
_entity.pdbx_description
1 polymer ?
#
loop_
_entity_poly.entity_id
_entity_poly.type
_entity_poly.pdbx_seq_one_letter_code
_entity_poly.pdbx_strand_id
1 'polypeptide(L)'
;MITAAGVIKGPWSESAQSARSGQAPAVSTGSILVRVPPGKIVATDKWPHACQLLTDADLAAVLPDATEVESLPGAASTVTIEEYAVDPAWRRDKRTDEGRCAWNMKLPGERVNAYTTVWIRIVAVADPELIRRYHDDQATYRGGGIAPTGLRGGGSCFISSLYAAYLVCAGSALMFEVGGSTTTDFGDYRAYGYWRDTVLPEFAVAVASKIRTG
;
A
#
# COMPACT_ATOMS: atom_id res chain seq x y z
N MET A 1 -7.96 28.20 58.65
CA MET A 1 -8.35 28.63 57.29
C MET A 1 -7.16 28.42 56.40
N ILE A 2 -7.19 27.41 55.52
CA ILE A 2 -6.11 27.14 54.55
C ILE A 2 -6.66 27.53 53.19
N THR A 3 -6.04 28.54 52.57
CA THR A 3 -6.38 29.07 51.26
C THR A 3 -5.97 28.08 50.18
N ALA A 4 -6.92 27.72 49.31
CA ALA A 4 -6.71 26.82 48.18
C ALA A 4 -5.80 27.47 47.13
N ALA A 5 -4.74 26.77 46.75
CA ALA A 5 -3.93 27.11 45.59
C ALA A 5 -4.73 26.83 44.32
N GLY A 6 -5.06 27.88 43.57
CA GLY A 6 -5.66 27.77 42.25
C GLY A 6 -4.64 27.23 41.25
N VAL A 7 -4.95 26.08 40.65
CA VAL A 7 -4.21 25.55 39.50
C VAL A 7 -4.58 26.42 38.29
N ILE A 8 -3.63 27.21 37.81
CA ILE A 8 -3.73 27.93 36.55
C ILE A 8 -3.57 26.91 35.43
N LYS A 9 -4.68 26.50 34.79
CA LYS A 9 -4.64 25.74 33.54
C LYS A 9 -4.14 26.68 32.44
N GLY A 10 -2.93 26.44 31.93
CA GLY A 10 -2.41 27.13 30.75
C GLY A 10 -3.22 26.74 29.49
N PRO A 11 -3.20 27.57 28.43
CA PRO A 11 -4.03 27.39 27.23
C PRO A 11 -3.55 26.31 26.26
N TRP A 12 -2.74 25.34 26.71
CA TRP A 12 -2.09 24.34 25.84
C TRP A 12 -2.64 22.92 26.03
N SER A 13 -3.90 22.77 26.44
CA SER A 13 -4.54 21.45 26.56
C SER A 13 -5.65 21.21 25.53
N GLU A 14 -5.55 21.78 24.33
CA GLU A 14 -6.16 21.14 23.18
C GLU A 14 -5.26 19.95 22.83
N SER A 15 -5.64 18.77 23.33
CA SER A 15 -5.11 17.51 22.87
C SER A 15 -5.25 17.47 21.36
N ALA A 16 -4.15 17.70 20.64
CA ALA A 16 -4.09 17.50 19.20
C ALA A 16 -4.64 16.10 18.93
N GLN A 17 -5.74 16.02 18.19
CA GLN A 17 -6.37 14.74 17.90
C GLN A 17 -5.40 13.93 17.04
N SER A 18 -4.85 12.86 17.61
CA SER A 18 -4.06 11.90 16.85
C SER A 18 -4.95 11.11 15.91
N ALA A 19 -4.40 10.72 14.76
CA ALA A 19 -5.11 9.82 13.86
C ALA A 19 -5.19 8.41 14.44
N ARG A 20 -6.24 7.69 14.04
CA ARG A 20 -6.40 6.26 14.32
C ARG A 20 -6.18 5.46 13.04
N SER A 21 -5.69 4.24 13.20
CA SER A 21 -5.68 3.24 12.14
C SER A 21 -6.65 2.11 12.47
N GLY A 22 -7.33 1.60 11.46
CA GLY A 22 -8.18 0.42 11.54
C GLY A 22 -7.52 -0.81 10.92
N GLN A 23 -8.35 -1.76 10.49
CA GLN A 23 -7.94 -2.99 9.84
C GLN A 23 -8.65 -3.11 8.49
N ALA A 24 -7.95 -3.65 7.51
CA ALA A 24 -8.57 -3.96 6.24
C ALA A 24 -9.63 -5.06 6.40
N PRO A 25 -10.71 -5.01 5.60
CA PRO A 25 -11.67 -6.11 5.57
C PRO A 25 -10.97 -7.38 5.07
N ALA A 26 -11.34 -8.53 5.65
CA ALA A 26 -10.79 -9.83 5.23
C ALA A 26 -11.09 -10.16 3.75
N VAL A 27 -12.17 -9.59 3.23
CA VAL A 27 -12.53 -9.63 1.81
C VAL A 27 -12.90 -8.22 1.41
N SER A 28 -12.08 -7.59 0.57
CA SER A 28 -12.39 -6.29 0.01
C SER A 28 -13.59 -6.36 -0.95
N THR A 29 -14.37 -5.29 -1.00
CA THR A 29 -15.48 -5.16 -1.95
C THR A 29 -14.95 -4.90 -3.36
N GLY A 30 -15.53 -5.60 -4.33
CA GLY A 30 -15.07 -5.58 -5.72
C GLY A 30 -13.90 -6.53 -5.95
N SER A 31 -14.09 -7.50 -6.84
CA SER A 31 -13.02 -8.40 -7.27
C SER A 31 -12.57 -8.08 -8.69
N ILE A 32 -11.27 -8.07 -8.90
CA ILE A 32 -10.65 -7.90 -10.21
C ILE A 32 -10.23 -9.28 -10.70
N LEU A 33 -10.85 -9.73 -11.78
CA LEU A 33 -10.49 -10.98 -12.43
C LEU A 33 -9.29 -10.74 -13.35
N VAL A 34 -8.18 -11.39 -13.07
CA VAL A 34 -7.00 -11.40 -13.93
C VAL A 34 -6.86 -12.80 -14.54
N ARG A 35 -7.00 -12.88 -15.87
CA ARG A 35 -6.79 -14.13 -16.61
C ARG A 35 -5.35 -14.18 -17.09
N VAL A 36 -4.58 -15.14 -16.57
CA VAL A 36 -3.20 -15.37 -17.01
C VAL A 36 -3.03 -16.84 -17.38
N PRO A 37 -2.63 -17.15 -18.62
CA PRO A 37 -2.27 -18.52 -18.97
C PRO A 37 -1.08 -19.02 -18.12
N PRO A 38 -1.00 -20.32 -17.85
CA PRO A 38 0.11 -20.88 -17.07
C PRO A 38 1.48 -20.51 -17.64
N GLY A 39 2.38 -20.06 -16.76
CA GLY A 39 3.75 -19.67 -17.11
C GLY A 39 3.85 -18.46 -18.06
N LYS A 40 2.80 -17.64 -18.18
CA LYS A 40 2.80 -16.42 -18.99
C LYS A 40 2.76 -15.16 -18.14
N ILE A 41 3.20 -14.05 -18.73
CA ILE A 41 2.97 -12.72 -18.20
C ILE A 41 1.77 -12.06 -18.87
N VAL A 42 1.21 -11.04 -18.23
CA VAL A 42 0.22 -10.15 -18.84
C VAL A 42 0.93 -8.89 -19.33
N ALA A 43 0.69 -8.54 -20.59
CA ALA A 43 1.20 -7.30 -21.17
C ALA A 43 0.69 -6.07 -20.39
N THR A 44 1.55 -5.06 -20.25
CA THR A 44 1.29 -3.89 -19.39
C THR A 44 0.05 -3.08 -19.78
N ASP A 45 -0.33 -3.09 -21.06
CA ASP A 45 -1.57 -2.47 -21.58
C ASP A 45 -2.85 -3.29 -21.29
N LYS A 46 -2.71 -4.43 -20.61
CA LYS A 46 -3.79 -5.31 -20.14
C LYS A 46 -3.83 -5.43 -18.63
N TRP A 47 -3.00 -4.68 -17.92
CA TRP A 47 -3.02 -4.67 -16.46
C TRP A 47 -4.31 -4.04 -15.94
N PRO A 48 -4.77 -4.42 -14.74
CA PRO A 48 -5.86 -3.73 -14.09
C PRO A 48 -5.45 -2.29 -13.76
N HIS A 49 -6.44 -1.40 -13.67
CA HIS A 49 -6.22 -0.01 -13.25
C HIS A 49 -5.85 0.00 -11.76
N ALA A 50 -4.71 0.61 -11.41
CA ALA A 50 -4.22 0.62 -10.03
C ALA A 50 -5.19 1.32 -9.06
N CYS A 51 -5.95 2.33 -9.51
CA CYS A 51 -6.94 2.99 -8.66
C CYS A 51 -8.14 2.11 -8.30
N GLN A 52 -8.34 0.98 -8.99
CA GLN A 52 -9.36 -0.01 -8.63
C GLN A 52 -8.89 -0.98 -7.54
N LEU A 53 -7.58 -0.96 -7.20
CA LEU A 53 -7.00 -1.85 -6.19
C LEU A 53 -7.32 -1.45 -4.75
N LEU A 54 -7.79 -0.22 -4.52
CA LEU A 54 -8.40 0.21 -3.26
C LEU A 54 -9.68 0.98 -3.57
N THR A 55 -10.69 0.78 -2.74
CA THR A 55 -11.93 1.56 -2.76
C THR A 55 -11.94 2.55 -1.61
N ASP A 56 -12.83 3.53 -1.66
CA ASP A 56 -13.06 4.45 -0.53
C ASP A 56 -13.43 3.70 0.75
N ALA A 57 -14.12 2.55 0.63
CA ALA A 57 -14.43 1.70 1.78
C ALA A 57 -13.18 1.04 2.38
N ASP A 58 -12.21 0.64 1.54
CA ASP A 58 -10.92 0.12 2.02
C ASP A 58 -10.11 1.23 2.71
N LEU A 59 -10.09 2.43 2.12
CA LEU A 59 -9.44 3.61 2.72
C LEU A 59 -10.06 3.96 4.07
N ALA A 60 -11.38 4.01 4.17
CA ALA A 60 -12.09 4.31 5.41
C ALA A 60 -11.95 3.19 6.46
N ALA A 61 -11.78 1.92 6.04
CA ALA A 61 -11.54 0.83 6.97
C ALA A 61 -10.16 0.92 7.62
N VAL A 62 -9.12 1.29 6.85
CA VAL A 62 -7.74 1.39 7.33
C VAL A 62 -7.47 2.75 7.99
N LEU A 63 -8.03 3.83 7.48
CA LEU A 63 -7.88 5.20 7.97
C LEU A 63 -9.27 5.83 8.17
N PRO A 64 -9.98 5.47 9.25
CA PRO A 64 -11.38 5.88 9.46
C PRO A 64 -11.57 7.38 9.66
N ASP A 65 -10.51 8.09 10.05
CA ASP A 65 -10.54 9.53 10.28
C ASP A 65 -10.09 10.33 9.04
N ALA A 66 -9.81 9.66 7.90
CA ALA A 66 -9.39 10.33 6.67
C ALA A 66 -10.53 11.14 6.04
N THR A 67 -10.20 12.36 5.62
CA THR A 67 -11.11 13.29 4.94
C THR A 67 -10.44 13.85 3.68
N GLU A 68 -11.18 14.58 2.85
CA GLU A 68 -10.65 15.18 1.61
C GLU A 68 -9.95 14.16 0.70
N VAL A 69 -10.50 12.94 0.60
CA VAL A 69 -9.89 11.86 -0.16
C VAL A 69 -9.95 12.16 -1.66
N GLU A 70 -8.78 12.26 -2.29
CA GLU A 70 -8.62 12.47 -3.73
C GLU A 70 -7.71 11.38 -4.31
N SER A 71 -8.19 10.68 -5.34
CA SER A 71 -7.39 9.68 -6.06
C SER A 71 -6.73 10.30 -7.30
N LEU A 72 -5.45 10.03 -7.48
CA LEU A 72 -4.61 10.52 -8.55
C LEU A 72 -4.00 9.32 -9.32
N PRO A 73 -4.54 8.97 -10.50
CA PRO A 73 -3.95 7.94 -11.35
C PRO A 73 -2.58 8.40 -11.86
N GLY A 74 -1.70 7.45 -12.14
CA GLY A 74 -0.39 7.76 -12.71
C GLY A 74 0.24 6.59 -13.43
N ALA A 75 1.22 6.92 -14.27
CA ALA A 75 1.93 5.92 -15.03
C ALA A 75 2.80 5.04 -14.14
N ALA A 76 2.89 3.76 -14.48
CA ALA A 76 3.92 2.86 -13.97
C ALA A 76 4.81 2.40 -15.13
N SER A 77 6.13 2.55 -14.95
CA SER A 77 7.10 1.84 -15.76
C SER A 77 7.29 0.43 -15.21
N THR A 78 7.43 -0.53 -16.11
CA THR A 78 7.95 -1.85 -15.76
C THR A 78 9.47 -1.76 -15.67
N VAL A 79 10.05 -2.35 -14.63
CA VAL A 79 11.47 -2.71 -14.66
C VAL A 79 11.48 -4.18 -15.00
N THR A 80 12.07 -4.51 -16.12
CA THR A 80 12.01 -5.86 -16.64
C THR A 80 13.16 -6.70 -16.10
N ILE A 81 12.82 -7.88 -15.61
CA ILE A 81 13.77 -8.95 -15.30
C ILE A 81 14.05 -9.70 -16.60
N GLU A 82 15.29 -10.09 -16.78
CA GLU A 82 15.79 -10.79 -17.95
C GLU A 82 15.04 -12.11 -18.21
N GLU A 83 14.59 -12.78 -17.14
CA GLU A 83 13.79 -14.01 -17.20
C GLU A 83 12.37 -13.80 -17.75
N TYR A 84 11.83 -12.58 -17.70
CA TYR A 84 10.55 -12.24 -18.34
C TYR A 84 10.69 -11.77 -19.78
N ALA A 85 11.91 -11.40 -20.19
CA ALA A 85 12.17 -10.91 -21.54
C ALA A 85 11.99 -11.98 -22.62
N VAL A 86 11.93 -13.26 -22.24
CA VAL A 86 11.69 -14.38 -23.15
C VAL A 86 10.20 -14.58 -23.50
N ASP A 87 9.26 -13.96 -22.78
CA ASP A 87 7.83 -14.03 -23.12
C ASP A 87 7.50 -13.02 -24.24
N PRO A 88 6.91 -13.43 -25.38
CA PRO A 88 6.53 -12.50 -26.46
C PRO A 88 5.46 -11.46 -26.06
N ALA A 89 4.72 -11.66 -24.97
CA ALA A 89 3.82 -10.65 -24.40
C ALA A 89 4.58 -9.48 -23.75
N TRP A 90 5.86 -9.69 -23.43
CA TRP A 90 6.74 -8.71 -22.81
C TRP A 90 7.16 -7.60 -23.79
N ARG A 91 7.18 -6.36 -23.30
CA ARG A 91 7.77 -5.22 -24.01
C ARG A 91 8.46 -4.28 -23.03
N ARG A 92 9.74 -4.00 -23.27
CA ARG A 92 10.62 -3.20 -22.40
C ARG A 92 10.11 -1.78 -22.10
N ASP A 93 9.29 -1.21 -22.97
CA ASP A 93 8.98 0.23 -22.98
C ASP A 93 7.49 0.59 -22.96
N LYS A 94 6.58 -0.39 -22.83
CA LYS A 94 5.15 -0.08 -22.68
C LYS A 94 4.87 0.33 -21.23
N ARG A 95 5.02 1.62 -20.92
CA ARG A 95 4.39 2.21 -19.74
C ARG A 95 2.88 2.00 -19.83
N THR A 96 2.24 1.72 -18.71
CA THR A 96 0.79 1.92 -18.58
C THR A 96 0.59 3.24 -17.87
N ASP A 97 -0.34 4.05 -18.36
CA ASP A 97 -0.70 5.32 -17.71
C ASP A 97 -1.51 5.10 -16.42
N GLU A 98 -1.85 3.86 -16.10
CA GLU A 98 -2.80 3.50 -15.04
C GLU A 98 -2.25 2.42 -14.09
N GLY A 99 -0.96 2.10 -14.18
CA GLY A 99 -0.31 1.11 -13.32
C GLY A 99 0.08 1.64 -11.94
N ARG A 100 -0.18 2.92 -11.65
CA ARG A 100 0.00 3.54 -10.33
C ARG A 100 -1.26 4.31 -9.96
N CYS A 101 -1.56 4.33 -8.67
CA CYS A 101 -2.52 5.26 -8.09
C CYS A 101 -1.96 5.83 -6.80
N ALA A 102 -2.26 7.09 -6.52
CA ALA A 102 -2.05 7.69 -5.22
C ALA A 102 -3.38 8.22 -4.69
N TRP A 103 -3.55 8.20 -3.38
CA TRP A 103 -4.66 8.81 -2.67
C TRP A 103 -4.09 9.84 -1.72
N ASN A 104 -4.46 11.10 -1.93
CA ASN A 104 -4.20 12.18 -0.98
C ASN A 104 -5.40 12.31 -0.07
N MET A 105 -5.15 12.55 1.21
CA MET A 105 -6.19 12.71 2.22
C MET A 105 -5.67 13.56 3.37
N LYS A 106 -6.59 14.11 4.16
CA LYS A 106 -6.27 14.74 5.44
C LYS A 106 -6.57 13.83 6.60
N LEU A 107 -5.60 13.70 7.51
CA LEU A 107 -5.78 13.06 8.81
C LEU A 107 -5.85 14.10 9.94
N PRO A 108 -6.53 13.80 11.06
CA PRO A 108 -6.44 14.61 12.27
C PRO A 108 -4.99 14.77 12.72
N GLY A 109 -4.62 15.97 13.17
CA GLY A 109 -3.28 16.27 13.66
C GLY A 109 -2.26 16.62 12.58
N GLU A 110 -2.62 16.57 11.30
CA GLU A 110 -1.71 17.00 10.23
C GLU A 110 -1.40 18.49 10.29
N ARG A 111 -0.17 18.84 9.91
CA ARG A 111 0.26 20.23 9.83
C ARG A 111 -0.56 20.96 8.77
N VAL A 112 -0.70 22.27 8.92
CA VAL A 112 -1.34 23.12 7.92
C VAL A 112 -0.68 22.88 6.55
N ASN A 113 -1.49 22.58 5.53
CA ASN A 113 -1.07 22.24 4.16
C ASN A 113 -0.26 20.94 4.01
N ALA A 114 -0.22 20.07 5.03
CA ALA A 114 0.26 18.71 4.88
C ALA A 114 -0.91 17.79 4.48
N TYR A 115 -0.56 16.77 3.70
CA TYR A 115 -1.48 15.72 3.29
C TYR A 115 -0.83 14.36 3.55
N THR A 116 -1.66 13.43 3.95
CA THR A 116 -1.33 12.02 3.98
C THR A 116 -1.48 11.48 2.57
N THR A 117 -0.48 10.70 2.14
CA THR A 117 -0.53 10.00 0.85
C THR A 117 -0.44 8.51 1.09
N VAL A 118 -1.34 7.76 0.47
CA VAL A 118 -1.20 6.32 0.22
C VAL A 118 -0.98 6.14 -1.27
N TRP A 119 -0.13 5.22 -1.70
CA TRP A 119 0.03 4.93 -3.11
C TRP A 119 0.24 3.44 -3.36
N ILE A 120 -0.21 2.99 -4.53
CA ILE A 120 0.00 1.65 -5.03
C ILE A 120 0.63 1.74 -6.41
N ARG A 121 1.57 0.85 -6.68
CA ARG A 121 2.13 0.65 -8.02
C ARG A 121 2.12 -0.84 -8.35
N ILE A 122 1.56 -1.19 -9.49
CA ILE A 122 1.66 -2.53 -10.05
C ILE A 122 3.10 -2.74 -10.55
N VAL A 123 3.75 -3.79 -10.07
CA VAL A 123 5.11 -4.16 -10.46
C VAL A 123 5.07 -5.19 -11.58
N ALA A 124 4.22 -6.21 -11.44
CA ALA A 124 4.05 -7.26 -12.44
C ALA A 124 2.67 -7.91 -12.33
N VAL A 125 2.17 -8.38 -13.47
CA VAL A 125 0.99 -9.24 -13.56
C VAL A 125 1.39 -10.46 -14.38
N ALA A 126 1.32 -11.65 -13.79
CA ALA A 126 1.76 -12.88 -14.42
C ALA A 126 1.09 -14.10 -13.77
N ASP A 127 1.40 -15.29 -14.29
CA ASP A 127 1.06 -16.56 -13.66
C ASP A 127 1.45 -16.52 -12.16
N PRO A 128 0.59 -16.99 -11.24
CA PRO A 128 0.85 -16.88 -9.81
C PRO A 128 2.16 -17.50 -9.34
N GLU A 129 2.60 -18.60 -9.96
CA GLU A 129 3.86 -19.24 -9.61
C GLU A 129 5.06 -18.41 -10.10
N LEU A 130 4.95 -17.75 -11.26
CA LEU A 130 5.95 -16.79 -11.72
C LEU A 130 6.03 -15.56 -10.81
N ILE A 131 4.89 -15.03 -10.37
CA ILE A 131 4.84 -13.89 -9.42
C ILE A 131 5.51 -14.28 -8.10
N ARG A 132 5.20 -15.46 -7.57
CA ARG A 132 5.78 -15.94 -6.31
C ARG A 132 7.30 -16.06 -6.40
N ARG A 133 7.81 -16.74 -7.42
CA ARG A 133 9.26 -16.89 -7.63
C ARG A 133 9.96 -15.54 -7.73
N TYR A 134 9.40 -14.64 -8.54
CA TYR A 134 10.00 -13.34 -8.73
C TYR A 134 9.96 -12.46 -7.47
N HIS A 135 8.89 -12.56 -6.68
CA HIS A 135 8.84 -11.91 -5.37
C HIS A 135 9.93 -12.45 -4.44
N ASP A 136 10.10 -13.76 -4.36
CA ASP A 136 11.13 -14.42 -3.55
C ASP A 136 12.56 -14.00 -4.00
N ASP A 137 12.79 -13.93 -5.31
CA ASP A 137 14.06 -13.48 -5.89
C ASP A 137 14.34 -12.00 -5.58
N GLN A 138 13.33 -11.14 -5.68
CA GLN A 138 13.48 -9.72 -5.32
C GLN A 138 13.71 -9.51 -3.82
N ALA A 139 13.04 -10.29 -2.97
CA ALA A 139 13.26 -10.27 -1.52
C ALA A 139 14.73 -10.60 -1.20
N THR A 140 15.26 -11.63 -1.86
CA THR A 140 16.66 -12.07 -1.73
C THR A 140 17.63 -11.01 -2.27
N TYR A 141 17.43 -10.57 -3.52
CA TYR A 141 18.33 -9.64 -4.21
C TYR A 141 18.41 -8.28 -3.52
N ARG A 142 17.30 -7.76 -3.00
CA ARG A 142 17.25 -6.45 -2.33
C ARG A 142 17.72 -6.51 -0.87
N GLY A 143 18.08 -7.69 -0.37
CA GLY A 143 18.41 -7.88 1.05
C GLY A 143 17.23 -7.49 1.96
N GLY A 144 16.01 -7.69 1.47
CA GLY A 144 14.81 -7.23 2.15
C GLY A 144 14.58 -8.00 3.44
N GLY A 145 14.22 -7.29 4.50
CA GLY A 145 13.70 -7.92 5.71
C GLY A 145 12.30 -8.49 5.45
N ILE A 146 11.99 -9.63 6.05
CA ILE A 146 10.62 -10.17 6.06
C ILE A 146 9.71 -9.10 6.70
N ALA A 147 8.66 -8.67 5.99
CA ALA A 147 7.69 -7.76 6.58
C ALA A 147 7.00 -8.48 7.78
N PRO A 148 6.72 -7.79 8.89
CA PRO A 148 6.30 -8.41 10.15
C PRO A 148 5.02 -9.27 10.09
N THR A 149 4.27 -9.24 8.97
CA THR A 149 3.06 -10.04 8.79
C THR A 149 2.94 -10.55 7.36
N GLY A 150 2.70 -11.86 7.21
CA GLY A 150 2.19 -12.43 5.96
C GLY A 150 0.80 -11.87 5.65
N LEU A 151 0.46 -11.75 4.36
CA LEU A 151 -0.85 -11.24 3.98
C LEU A 151 -1.93 -12.27 4.32
N ARG A 152 -2.98 -11.82 5.01
CA ARG A 152 -4.19 -12.63 5.23
C ARG A 152 -4.76 -13.01 3.85
N GLY A 153 -4.78 -14.29 3.51
CA GLY A 153 -5.24 -14.78 2.20
C GLY A 153 -4.17 -15.38 1.28
N GLY A 154 -2.94 -15.61 1.75
CA GLY A 154 -1.94 -16.40 1.01
C GLY A 154 -0.97 -15.60 0.15
N GLY A 155 -0.76 -14.32 0.48
CA GLY A 155 0.28 -13.47 -0.11
C GLY A 155 1.43 -13.18 0.87
N SER A 156 2.49 -12.56 0.35
CA SER A 156 3.69 -12.20 1.12
C SER A 156 4.12 -10.78 0.81
N CYS A 157 4.74 -10.11 1.78
CA CYS A 157 5.39 -8.82 1.59
C CYS A 157 6.81 -8.84 2.16
N PHE A 158 7.69 -8.02 1.58
CA PHE A 158 8.98 -7.70 2.17
C PHE A 158 9.22 -6.19 2.15
N ILE A 159 10.10 -5.74 3.04
CA ILE A 159 10.55 -4.35 3.07
C ILE A 159 11.82 -4.26 2.22
N SER A 160 11.83 -3.41 1.19
CA SER A 160 12.99 -3.29 0.28
C SER A 160 14.20 -2.60 0.93
N SER A 161 13.99 -1.81 1.98
CA SER A 161 15.02 -1.17 2.81
C SER A 161 14.40 -0.70 4.13
N LEU A 162 15.17 -0.69 5.23
CA LEU A 162 14.70 -0.20 6.53
C LEU A 162 14.21 1.27 6.50
N TYR A 163 14.65 2.03 5.49
CA TYR A 163 14.25 3.42 5.24
C TYR A 163 13.24 3.57 4.08
N ALA A 164 12.80 2.48 3.46
CA ALA A 164 11.73 2.51 2.46
C ALA A 164 10.36 2.69 3.15
N ALA A 165 9.64 3.75 2.78
CA ALA A 165 8.25 3.98 3.20
C ALA A 165 7.24 3.17 2.35
N TYR A 166 7.62 1.95 1.97
CA TYR A 166 6.78 1.08 1.15
C TYR A 166 7.12 -0.40 1.35
N LEU A 167 6.13 -1.25 1.08
CA LEU A 167 6.21 -2.70 1.05
C LEU A 167 6.17 -3.18 -0.39
N VAL A 168 6.91 -4.25 -0.68
CA VAL A 168 6.82 -4.99 -1.94
C VAL A 168 6.08 -6.29 -1.67
N CYS A 169 4.92 -6.45 -2.30
CA CYS A 169 3.97 -7.49 -2.00
C CYS A 169 3.64 -8.34 -3.22
N ALA A 170 3.30 -9.59 -2.98
CA ALA A 170 2.78 -10.52 -3.97
C ALA A 170 1.54 -11.22 -3.43
N GLY A 171 0.54 -11.37 -4.30
CA GLY A 171 -0.68 -12.11 -4.01
C GLY A 171 -1.34 -12.57 -5.32
N SER A 172 -1.59 -13.88 -5.43
CA SER A 172 -2.18 -14.47 -6.64
C SER A 172 -1.37 -14.08 -7.90
N ALA A 173 -2.02 -13.55 -8.95
CA ALA A 173 -1.39 -13.14 -10.21
C ALA A 173 -0.76 -11.72 -10.19
N LEU A 174 -0.64 -11.07 -9.02
CA LEU A 174 -0.20 -9.68 -8.90
C LEU A 174 1.02 -9.54 -7.98
N MET A 175 2.03 -8.82 -8.45
CA MET A 175 3.07 -8.21 -7.62
C MET A 175 2.90 -6.69 -7.64
N PHE A 176 2.96 -6.06 -6.48
CA PHE A 176 2.73 -4.63 -6.32
C PHE A 176 3.57 -4.02 -5.21
N GLU A 177 3.79 -2.72 -5.29
CA GLU A 177 4.33 -1.90 -4.23
C GLU A 177 3.17 -1.12 -3.59
N VAL A 178 3.15 -1.05 -2.26
CA VAL A 178 2.25 -0.18 -1.51
C VAL A 178 3.05 0.66 -0.55
N GLY A 179 2.85 1.97 -0.59
CA GLY A 179 3.59 2.90 0.22
C GLY A 179 2.77 4.11 0.61
N GLY A 180 3.40 5.00 1.35
CA GLY A 180 2.76 6.22 1.76
C GLY A 180 3.58 7.03 2.73
N SER A 181 3.02 8.14 3.14
CA SER A 181 3.60 9.02 4.14
C SER A 181 2.51 9.84 4.78
N THR A 182 2.72 10.17 6.04
CA THR A 182 1.90 11.13 6.77
C THR A 182 2.81 12.01 7.62
N THR A 183 2.32 13.20 7.95
CA THR A 183 2.95 14.07 8.95
C THR A 183 2.33 13.92 10.33
N THR A 184 1.25 13.14 10.45
CA THR A 184 0.51 12.97 11.69
C THR A 184 1.08 11.85 12.54
N ASP A 185 1.00 12.03 13.86
CA ASP A 185 1.33 11.00 14.83
C ASP A 185 0.10 10.14 15.15
N PHE A 186 0.35 8.85 15.42
CA PHE A 186 -0.68 7.89 15.84
C PHE A 186 -0.52 7.63 17.34
N GLY A 187 -1.10 8.48 18.18
CA GLY A 187 -0.86 8.44 19.63
C GLY A 187 0.62 8.67 19.95
N ASP A 188 1.22 7.79 20.75
CA ASP A 188 2.62 7.90 21.17
C ASP A 188 3.63 7.39 20.11
N TYR A 189 3.16 6.94 18.95
CA TYR A 189 4.00 6.31 17.93
C TYR A 189 4.48 7.31 16.87
N ARG A 190 5.79 7.30 16.59
CA ARG A 190 6.37 8.07 15.48
C ARG A 190 5.77 7.63 14.15
N ALA A 191 5.29 8.60 13.37
CA ALA A 191 4.64 8.42 12.08
C ALA A 191 5.31 7.36 11.18
N TYR A 192 6.63 7.40 11.01
CA TYR A 192 7.33 6.55 10.04
C TYR A 192 7.25 5.04 10.34
N GLY A 193 7.61 4.63 11.56
CA GLY A 193 7.64 3.21 11.93
C GLY A 193 6.23 2.62 12.02
N TYR A 194 5.31 3.37 12.65
CA TYR A 194 3.92 2.96 12.75
C TYR A 194 3.24 2.83 11.37
N TRP A 195 3.50 3.77 10.47
CA TRP A 195 2.96 3.71 9.13
C TRP A 195 3.43 2.45 8.39
N ARG A 196 4.74 2.17 8.41
CA ARG A 196 5.32 1.01 7.74
C ARG A 196 4.86 -0.32 8.34
N ASP A 197 4.82 -0.41 9.67
CA ASP A 197 4.65 -1.69 10.37
C ASP A 197 3.19 -1.99 10.72
N THR A 198 2.32 -0.97 10.75
CA THR A 198 0.90 -1.10 11.14
C THR A 198 -0.06 -0.71 10.01
N VAL A 199 0.15 0.42 9.33
CA VAL A 199 -0.81 0.95 8.35
C VAL A 199 -0.66 0.30 6.97
N LEU A 200 0.56 0.26 6.43
CA LEU A 200 0.82 -0.30 5.10
C LEU A 200 0.44 -1.79 4.95
N PRO A 201 0.65 -2.67 5.96
CA PRO A 201 0.23 -4.06 5.86
C PRO A 201 -1.27 -4.22 5.66
N GLU A 202 -2.10 -3.37 6.27
CA GLU A 202 -3.55 -3.42 6.10
C GLU A 202 -3.95 -3.01 4.67
N PHE A 203 -3.34 -1.97 4.11
CA PHE A 203 -3.53 -1.66 2.69
C PHE A 203 -3.08 -2.80 1.77
N ALA A 204 -1.96 -3.47 2.09
CA ALA A 204 -1.50 -4.61 1.33
C ALA A 204 -2.50 -5.78 1.36
N VAL A 205 -3.13 -6.04 2.52
CA VAL A 205 -4.19 -7.04 2.67
C VAL A 205 -5.41 -6.69 1.80
N ALA A 206 -5.86 -5.42 1.83
CA ALA A 206 -6.98 -4.97 1.02
C ALA A 206 -6.72 -5.21 -0.47
N VAL A 207 -5.55 -4.81 -0.99
CA VAL A 207 -5.15 -5.03 -2.39
C VAL A 207 -5.12 -6.50 -2.76
N ALA A 208 -4.43 -7.31 -1.97
CA ALA A 208 -4.26 -8.74 -2.27
C ALA A 208 -5.60 -9.49 -2.28
N SER A 209 -6.57 -9.06 -1.46
CA SER A 209 -7.91 -9.67 -1.43
C SER A 209 -8.78 -9.37 -2.66
N LYS A 210 -8.45 -8.34 -3.46
CA LYS A 210 -9.21 -7.98 -4.67
C LYS A 210 -8.87 -8.84 -5.88
N ILE A 211 -7.66 -9.37 -5.96
CA ILE A 211 -7.20 -10.10 -7.15
C ILE A 211 -7.70 -11.54 -7.12
N ARG A 212 -8.41 -11.94 -8.18
CA ARG A 212 -8.81 -13.33 -8.40
C ARG A 212 -8.24 -13.80 -9.73
N THR A 213 -7.70 -15.02 -9.74
CA THR A 213 -7.38 -15.76 -10.96
C THR A 213 -8.59 -16.57 -11.40
N GLY A 214 -8.82 -16.66 -12.70
CA GLY A 214 -9.82 -17.57 -13.28
C GLY A 214 -9.54 -17.87 -14.72
#